data_AF-A0A1G7K3T7-F1
#
_entry.id   AF-A0A1G7K3T7-F1
#
_cell.length_a   1.000
_cell.length_b   1.000
_cell.length_c   1.000
_cell.angle_alpha   90.00
_cell.angle_beta   90.00
_cell.angle_gamma   90.00
#
_symmetry.space_group_name_H-M   'P 1'
#
loop_
_entity.id
_entity.type
_entity.pdbx_description
1 polymer ?
#
loop_
_entity_poly.entity_id
_entity_poly.type
_entity_poly.pdbx_seq_one_letter_code
_entity_poly.pdbx_strand_id
1 'polypeptide(L)'
;VASQTVPTSTVWNDLDCDNDGVTNGDEIANGTDPLNPDTDGDGVTDGDEIIDGTDPTDPCEFVVASQTVPTSTVWNDLDCDNDGVTNGDEIANGTDPLNPDTDGDGVTDGDEINDGTDPTDPCEFVVTSQTVPTSTVWNDLDCDNDGVSNGDEIANGTDPLNPDTDGDGVTDGDEIIDGTDPTDPCEFVVTSQTVPTSTVWNDLDCDNDGVTNGDEIANGTDPLNPDTDGDGVTDGDEIIDGTDPTDPCEFVVASQTVPTSTVWNDLDCDNDGVTNGDEIANGTDPLNPDTDGDGVTDGDEIIDGTDPTDPCEFVVASQTLPTSTVWNDLDCDNDGVSNGDEIANGTDPLNPDTDGDGVTDGDEIIDGTDPTDPCEFVVASQTVPTSTVWNDLDCDNDGVTN
;
A
#
# COMPACT_ATOMS: atom_id res chain seq x y z
N VAL A 1 27.27 68.98 17.52
CA VAL A 1 28.76 69.11 17.36
C VAL A 1 29.30 69.84 16.11
N ALA A 2 28.78 69.62 14.89
CA ALA A 2 29.42 70.01 13.61
C ALA A 2 29.76 71.52 13.37
N SER A 3 29.24 72.45 14.20
CA SER A 3 29.53 73.88 14.12
C SER A 3 30.56 74.38 15.14
N GLN A 4 31.21 73.50 15.90
CA GLN A 4 32.12 73.87 16.98
C GLN A 4 33.50 74.26 16.40
N THR A 5 33.76 75.56 16.29
CA THR A 5 34.99 76.11 15.67
C THR A 5 36.01 76.66 16.69
N VAL A 6 35.74 76.48 17.99
CA VAL A 6 36.55 77.01 19.10
C VAL A 6 36.90 75.84 20.02
N PRO A 7 38.14 75.73 20.53
CA PRO A 7 38.49 74.66 21.45
C PRO A 7 37.59 74.65 22.68
N THR A 8 37.11 73.47 23.05
CA THR A 8 36.33 73.25 24.26
C THR A 8 37.20 73.44 25.50
N SER A 9 36.58 73.84 26.61
CA SER A 9 37.29 73.96 27.90
C SER A 9 37.38 72.61 28.58
N THR A 10 38.43 72.36 29.36
CA THR A 10 38.57 71.11 30.14
C THR A 10 37.37 70.86 31.05
N VAL A 11 36.81 71.91 31.65
CA VAL A 11 35.59 71.81 32.48
C VAL A 11 34.38 71.35 31.69
N TRP A 12 34.29 71.67 30.39
CA TRP A 12 33.19 71.22 29.55
C TRP A 12 33.42 69.78 29.07
N ASN A 13 34.66 69.40 28.75
CA ASN A 13 35.00 68.03 28.37
C ASN A 13 34.76 67.02 29.51
N ASP A 14 34.96 67.42 30.77
CA ASP A 14 34.77 66.54 31.94
C ASP A 14 33.29 66.44 32.38
N LEU A 15 32.36 67.14 31.71
CA LEU A 15 30.93 67.02 31.97
C LEU A 15 30.34 65.90 31.13
N ASP A 16 29.24 65.36 31.62
CA ASP A 16 28.32 64.46 30.93
C ASP A 16 26.98 65.23 30.88
N CYS A 17 26.61 65.73 29.69
CA CYS A 17 25.56 66.74 29.55
C CYS A 17 24.17 66.16 29.31
N ASP A 18 24.08 64.97 28.73
CA ASP A 18 22.85 64.20 28.50
C ASP A 18 22.65 63.06 29.51
N ASN A 19 23.66 62.72 30.31
CA ASN A 19 23.64 61.74 31.41
C ASN A 19 23.54 60.29 30.92
N ASP A 20 24.20 59.99 29.80
CA ASP A 20 24.35 58.63 29.26
C ASP A 20 25.55 57.88 29.85
N GLY A 21 26.39 58.55 30.65
CA GLY A 21 27.57 57.98 31.27
C GLY A 21 28.88 58.19 30.51
N VAL A 22 28.85 58.88 29.37
CA VAL A 22 30.02 59.29 28.58
C VAL A 22 30.31 60.77 28.84
N THR A 23 31.60 61.15 28.85
CA THR A 23 31.95 62.56 29.00
C THR A 23 31.92 63.26 27.64
N ASN A 24 31.51 64.52 27.59
CA ASN A 24 31.52 65.36 26.39
C ASN A 24 32.85 65.30 25.61
N GLY A 25 33.98 65.13 26.32
CA GLY A 25 35.30 64.99 25.71
C GLY A 25 35.51 63.64 25.02
N ASP A 26 35.01 62.56 25.62
CA ASP A 26 35.06 61.20 25.09
C ASP A 26 34.04 61.04 23.95
N GLU A 27 32.86 61.63 24.06
CA GLU A 27 31.85 61.64 23.00
C GLU A 27 32.37 62.30 21.72
N ILE A 28 32.99 63.48 21.82
CA ILE A 28 33.66 64.12 20.67
C ILE A 28 34.75 63.22 20.08
N ALA A 29 35.45 62.45 20.91
CA ALA A 29 36.52 61.56 20.45
C ALA A 29 35.95 60.32 19.74
N ASN A 30 34.78 59.83 20.15
CA ASN A 30 34.07 58.69 19.59
C ASN A 30 33.13 59.07 18.43
N GLY A 31 32.83 60.36 18.24
CA GLY A 31 32.01 60.84 17.14
C GLY A 31 30.53 61.07 17.49
N THR A 32 30.17 60.89 18.76
CA THR A 32 28.81 61.05 19.28
C THR A 32 28.46 62.50 19.62
N ASP A 33 27.17 62.81 19.88
CA ASP A 33 26.70 64.16 20.18
C ASP A 33 26.51 64.39 21.70
N PRO A 34 27.32 65.26 22.35
CA PRO A 34 27.32 65.55 23.80
C PRO A 34 26.06 66.15 24.44
N LEU A 35 24.95 66.12 23.73
CA LEU A 35 23.66 66.62 24.16
C LEU A 35 22.53 65.65 23.79
N ASN A 36 22.87 64.51 23.22
CA ASN A 36 21.95 63.49 22.74
C ASN A 36 22.44 62.13 23.23
N PRO A 37 21.77 61.52 24.22
CA PRO A 37 22.24 60.31 24.88
C PRO A 37 22.23 59.06 23.99
N ASP A 38 21.66 59.13 22.77
CA ASP A 38 21.52 58.05 21.79
C ASP A 38 21.73 58.70 20.41
N THR A 39 22.96 58.66 19.92
CA THR A 39 23.44 59.46 18.79
C THR A 39 22.83 59.03 17.46
N ASP A 40 22.68 57.74 17.22
CA ASP A 40 22.15 57.18 15.97
C ASP A 40 20.65 56.87 16.04
N GLY A 41 20.07 56.89 17.24
CA GLY A 41 18.64 56.81 17.49
C GLY A 41 18.10 55.40 17.50
N ASP A 42 18.93 54.40 17.78
CA ASP A 42 18.57 52.98 17.82
C ASP A 42 17.90 52.53 19.12
N GLY A 43 17.82 53.41 20.12
CA GLY A 43 17.22 53.11 21.42
C GLY A 43 18.20 52.62 22.49
N VAL A 44 19.48 52.45 22.17
CA VAL A 44 20.59 52.19 23.10
C VAL A 44 21.35 53.50 23.31
N THR A 45 21.81 53.77 24.53
CA THR A 45 22.54 55.01 24.79
C THR A 45 24.02 54.84 24.45
N ASP A 46 24.70 55.90 24.01
CA ASP A 46 26.10 55.81 23.56
C ASP A 46 27.01 55.19 24.65
N GLY A 47 26.74 55.49 25.92
CA GLY A 47 27.44 54.89 27.06
C GLY A 47 27.22 53.39 27.26
N ASP A 48 26.03 52.88 26.95
CA ASP A 48 25.68 51.45 27.05
C ASP A 48 26.31 50.68 25.87
N GLU A 49 26.31 51.26 24.67
CA GLU A 49 26.99 50.70 23.51
C GLU A 49 28.51 50.61 23.68
N ILE A 50 29.13 51.63 24.29
CA ILE A 50 30.55 51.57 24.66
C ILE A 50 30.83 50.42 25.66
N ILE A 51 29.88 50.11 26.55
CA ILE A 51 29.99 49.00 27.50
C ILE A 51 29.83 47.65 26.79
N ASP A 52 28.86 47.55 25.88
CA ASP A 52 28.55 46.35 25.10
C ASP A 52 29.56 46.10 23.97
N GLY A 53 30.31 47.14 23.60
CA GLY A 53 31.36 47.10 22.58
C GLY A 53 30.85 47.26 21.15
N THR A 54 29.68 47.88 20.97
CA THR A 54 29.09 48.24 19.68
C THR A 54 29.48 49.67 19.25
N ASP A 55 29.12 50.10 18.03
CA ASP A 55 29.47 51.43 17.48
C ASP A 55 28.31 52.43 17.68
N PRO A 56 28.45 53.43 18.58
CA PRO A 56 27.36 54.38 18.89
C PRO A 56 26.95 55.36 17.78
N THR A 57 27.45 55.12 16.58
CA THR A 57 27.15 55.91 15.40
C THR A 57 26.62 55.07 14.25
N ASP A 58 26.54 53.75 14.42
CA ASP A 58 25.99 52.81 13.45
C ASP A 58 24.65 52.26 13.97
N PRO A 59 23.51 52.74 13.43
CA PRO A 59 22.17 52.38 13.92
C PRO A 59 21.82 50.89 13.78
N CYS A 60 22.66 50.09 13.12
CA CYS A 60 22.48 48.64 12.94
C CYS A 60 23.55 47.82 13.69
N GLU A 61 24.41 48.44 14.48
CA GLU A 61 25.39 47.75 15.33
C GLU A 61 25.00 47.97 16.79
N PHE A 62 24.07 47.17 17.32
CA PHE A 62 23.62 47.31 18.71
C PHE A 62 23.23 45.97 19.35
N VAL A 63 22.94 45.99 20.64
CA VAL A 63 22.39 44.84 21.37
C VAL A 63 20.92 45.09 21.63
N VAL A 64 20.03 44.31 21.02
CA VAL A 64 18.56 44.47 21.14
C VAL A 64 18.10 44.52 22.60
N ALA A 65 18.66 43.67 23.46
CA ALA A 65 18.32 43.64 24.88
C ALA A 65 18.73 44.91 25.68
N SER A 66 19.60 45.76 25.11
CA SER A 66 20.08 47.01 25.69
C SER A 66 19.27 48.23 25.25
N GLN A 67 18.25 48.07 24.39
CA GLN A 67 17.35 49.15 24.03
C GLN A 67 16.52 49.58 25.25
N THR A 68 16.79 50.78 25.78
CA THR A 68 16.14 51.32 26.98
C THR A 68 15.54 52.70 26.78
N VAL A 69 15.85 53.37 25.67
CA VAL A 69 15.27 54.66 25.27
C VAL A 69 14.43 54.51 23.99
N PRO A 70 13.52 55.47 23.68
CA PRO A 70 12.68 55.36 22.50
C PRO A 70 13.50 55.50 21.21
N THR A 71 13.25 54.60 20.25
CA THR A 71 13.87 54.64 18.92
C THR A 71 13.46 55.87 18.11
N SER A 72 14.34 56.34 17.23
CA SER A 72 14.09 57.47 16.35
C SER A 72 13.25 57.06 15.13
N THR A 73 12.59 58.04 14.49
CA THR A 73 11.89 57.76 13.23
C THR A 73 12.84 57.42 12.08
N VAL A 74 14.10 57.85 12.16
CA VAL A 74 15.11 57.52 11.14
C VAL A 74 15.46 56.05 11.26
N TRP A 75 15.71 55.58 12.49
CA TRP A 75 15.98 54.18 12.77
C TRP A 75 14.79 53.27 12.44
N ASN A 76 13.56 53.66 12.80
CA ASN A 76 12.36 52.87 12.46
C ASN A 76 12.12 52.70 10.95
N ASP A 77 12.63 53.61 10.11
CA ASP A 77 12.54 53.54 8.64
C ASP A 77 13.74 52.81 7.99
N LEU A 78 14.73 52.37 8.79
CA LEU A 78 15.84 51.51 8.33
C LEU A 78 15.40 50.06 8.27
N ASP A 79 16.24 49.26 7.62
CA ASP A 79 16.14 47.82 7.43
C ASP A 79 17.56 47.31 7.65
N CYS A 80 17.85 46.90 8.88
CA CYS A 80 19.22 46.70 9.35
C CYS A 80 19.79 45.35 8.92
N ASP A 81 18.97 44.32 8.82
CA ASP A 81 19.36 42.99 8.37
C ASP A 81 19.14 42.74 6.86
N ASN A 82 18.43 43.64 6.18
CA ASN A 82 18.16 43.65 4.73
C ASN A 82 17.22 42.54 4.28
N ASP A 83 16.27 42.16 5.11
CA ASP A 83 15.23 41.17 4.79
C ASP A 83 14.02 41.80 4.07
N GLY A 84 13.94 43.14 4.05
CA GLY A 84 12.89 43.92 3.40
C GLY A 84 11.77 44.39 4.33
N VAL A 85 11.87 44.14 5.63
CA VAL A 85 11.04 44.70 6.69
C VAL A 85 11.77 45.90 7.30
N THR A 86 11.03 46.87 7.80
CA THR A 86 11.66 48.01 8.50
C THR A 86 11.77 47.71 9.99
N ASN A 87 12.82 48.19 10.65
CA ASN A 87 13.03 48.00 12.09
C ASN A 87 11.78 48.35 12.93
N GLY A 88 11.04 49.38 12.52
CA GLY A 88 9.80 49.77 13.19
C GLY A 88 8.64 48.78 13.00
N ASP A 89 8.55 48.17 11.83
CA ASP A 89 7.57 47.10 11.53
C ASP A 89 7.98 45.79 12.22
N GLU A 90 9.27 45.49 12.29
CA GLU A 90 9.81 44.31 12.98
C GLU A 90 9.48 44.32 14.47
N ILE A 91 9.75 45.45 15.16
CA ILE A 91 9.33 45.63 16.55
C ILE A 91 7.81 45.45 16.72
N ALA A 92 7.01 45.89 15.73
CA ALA A 92 5.56 45.79 15.80
C ALA A 92 5.07 44.35 15.61
N ASN A 93 5.79 43.55 14.81
CA ASN A 93 5.50 42.15 14.54
C ASN A 93 6.16 41.20 15.56
N GLY A 94 7.12 41.68 16.35
CA GLY A 94 7.82 40.89 17.35
C GLY A 94 9.08 40.19 16.84
N THR A 95 9.57 40.60 15.67
CA THR A 95 10.79 40.10 15.05
C THR A 95 12.03 40.91 15.48
N ASP A 96 13.22 40.40 15.18
CA ASP A 96 14.51 40.99 15.58
C ASP A 96 15.14 41.81 14.44
N PRO A 97 15.25 43.15 14.56
CA PRO A 97 15.80 44.05 13.53
C PRO A 97 17.23 43.78 13.04
N LEU A 98 17.95 42.88 13.71
CA LEU A 98 19.31 42.49 13.35
C LEU A 98 19.40 41.06 12.83
N ASN A 99 18.27 40.35 12.71
CA ASN A 99 18.23 38.94 12.36
C ASN A 99 17.14 38.69 11.31
N PRO A 100 17.52 38.42 10.05
CA PRO A 100 16.56 38.38 8.94
C PRO A 100 15.61 37.18 8.96
N ASP A 101 15.75 36.27 9.92
CA ASP A 101 14.97 35.03 10.10
C ASP A 101 14.85 34.80 11.62
N THR A 102 13.79 35.35 12.21
CA THR A 102 13.63 35.49 13.66
C THR A 102 13.48 34.15 14.37
N ASP A 103 12.72 33.22 13.82
CA ASP A 103 12.49 31.90 14.42
C ASP A 103 13.44 30.80 13.91
N GLY A 104 14.19 31.10 12.85
CA GLY A 104 15.28 30.30 12.34
C GLY A 104 14.81 29.14 11.45
N ASP A 105 13.65 29.25 10.82
CA ASP A 105 13.07 28.23 9.95
C ASP A 105 13.63 28.24 8.52
N GLY A 106 14.49 29.19 8.19
CA GLY A 106 15.11 29.34 6.88
C GLY A 106 14.34 30.25 5.91
N VAL A 107 13.19 30.78 6.29
CA VAL A 107 12.43 31.82 5.59
C VAL A 107 12.71 33.16 6.27
N THR A 108 12.87 34.22 5.50
CA THR A 108 13.11 35.54 6.11
C THR A 108 11.82 36.18 6.55
N ASP A 109 11.83 36.98 7.63
CA ASP A 109 10.62 37.59 8.20
C ASP A 109 9.83 38.38 7.14
N GLY A 110 10.53 39.08 6.24
CA GLY A 110 9.94 39.78 5.10
C GLY A 110 9.25 38.89 4.08
N ASP A 111 9.78 37.70 3.81
CA ASP A 111 9.17 36.72 2.90
C ASP A 111 7.93 36.08 3.55
N GLU A 112 7.98 35.78 4.85
CA GLU A 112 6.85 35.27 5.62
C GLU A 112 5.68 36.25 5.70
N ILE A 113 5.97 37.53 5.96
CA ILE A 113 4.95 38.59 5.91
C ILE A 113 4.30 38.69 4.52
N ASN A 114 5.06 38.45 3.46
CA ASN A 114 4.53 38.45 2.09
C ASN A 114 3.69 37.21 1.79
N ASP A 115 4.11 36.05 2.28
CA ASP A 115 3.40 34.77 2.13
C ASP A 115 2.19 34.65 3.08
N GLY A 116 2.14 35.50 4.11
CA GLY A 116 1.06 35.60 5.09
C GLY A 116 1.19 34.61 6.24
N THR A 117 2.40 34.18 6.55
CA THR A 117 2.75 33.33 7.69
C THR A 117 3.23 34.16 8.90
N ASP A 118 3.48 33.54 10.05
CA ASP A 118 3.88 34.22 11.30
C ASP A 118 5.40 34.07 11.51
N PRO A 119 6.19 35.16 11.36
CA PRO A 119 7.66 35.12 11.42
C PRO A 119 8.24 34.87 12.83
N THR A 120 7.39 34.46 13.75
CA THR A 120 7.77 34.09 15.11
C THR A 120 7.33 32.67 15.48
N ASP A 121 6.64 31.97 14.57
CA ASP A 121 6.23 30.58 14.72
C ASP A 121 7.02 29.68 13.75
N PRO A 122 8.04 28.94 14.25
CA PRO A 122 8.95 28.15 13.41
C PRO A 122 8.28 27.01 12.62
N CYS A 123 6.99 26.76 12.86
CA CYS A 123 6.20 25.74 12.15
C CYS A 123 5.09 26.35 11.28
N GLU A 124 5.02 27.67 11.14
CA GLU A 124 4.08 28.35 10.24
C GLU A 124 4.88 28.99 9.11
N PHE A 125 5.22 28.22 8.07
CA PHE A 125 6.00 28.74 6.95
C PHE A 125 5.65 28.07 5.62
N VAL A 126 6.24 28.58 4.53
CA VAL A 126 6.14 27.97 3.21
C VAL A 126 7.46 27.30 2.88
N VAL A 127 7.48 25.96 2.82
CA VAL A 127 8.69 25.16 2.55
C VAL A 127 9.46 25.62 1.32
N THR A 128 8.76 26.00 0.25
CA THR A 128 9.41 26.46 -0.99
C THR A 128 10.04 27.86 -0.89
N SER A 129 9.77 28.60 0.19
CA SER A 129 10.28 29.94 0.47
C SER A 129 11.54 29.93 1.36
N GLN A 130 12.02 28.76 1.79
CA GLN A 130 13.29 28.66 2.51
C GLN A 130 14.47 29.09 1.62
N THR A 131 15.11 30.20 1.96
CA THR A 131 16.22 30.78 1.20
C THR A 131 17.48 31.02 2.03
N VAL A 132 17.38 30.97 3.36
CA VAL A 132 18.50 31.08 4.29
C VAL A 132 18.71 29.78 5.08
N PRO A 133 19.89 29.56 5.68
CA PRO A 133 20.14 28.33 6.43
C PRO A 133 19.28 28.24 7.70
N THR A 134 18.65 27.09 7.92
CA THR A 134 17.88 26.81 9.14
C THR A 134 18.75 26.81 10.40
N SER A 135 18.15 27.20 11.52
CA SER A 135 18.79 27.20 12.82
C SER A 135 18.89 25.78 13.41
N THR A 136 19.81 25.56 14.34
CA THR A 136 19.87 24.27 15.05
C THR A 136 18.65 24.03 15.94
N VAL A 137 17.99 25.11 16.41
CA VAL A 137 16.79 25.00 17.24
C VAL A 137 15.64 24.48 16.39
N TRP A 138 15.47 25.05 15.19
CA TRP A 138 14.46 24.61 14.23
C TRP A 138 14.71 23.18 13.75
N ASN A 139 15.95 22.81 13.44
CA ASN A 139 16.28 21.44 13.01
C ASN A 139 15.96 20.36 14.08
N ASP A 140 15.95 20.72 15.36
CA ASP A 140 15.60 19.82 16.48
C ASP A 140 14.09 19.81 16.80
N LEU A 141 13.28 20.67 16.14
CA LEU A 141 11.81 20.65 16.24
C LEU A 141 11.22 19.53 15.39
N ASP A 142 9.95 19.26 15.65
CA ASP A 142 9.09 18.29 14.96
C ASP A 142 7.76 19.01 14.77
N CYS A 143 7.60 19.63 13.61
CA CYS A 143 6.54 20.61 13.38
C CYS A 143 5.17 19.96 13.12
N ASP A 144 5.14 18.82 12.44
CA ASP A 144 3.92 18.08 12.16
C ASP A 144 3.58 16.99 13.22
N ASN A 145 4.51 16.70 14.14
CA ASN A 145 4.39 15.78 15.26
C ASN A 145 4.28 14.30 14.84
N ASP A 146 4.95 13.93 13.75
CA ASP A 146 5.03 12.55 13.28
C ASP A 146 6.16 11.74 13.96
N GLY A 147 7.05 12.42 14.69
CA GLY A 147 8.16 11.84 15.43
C GLY A 147 9.51 11.91 14.73
N VAL A 148 9.59 12.54 13.56
CA VAL A 148 10.82 12.91 12.85
C VAL A 148 11.13 14.38 13.15
N SER A 149 12.42 14.72 13.22
CA SER A 149 12.79 16.13 13.39
C SER A 149 12.90 16.82 12.05
N ASN A 150 12.58 18.11 11.97
CA ASN A 150 12.66 18.89 10.73
C ASN A 150 14.01 18.74 10.02
N GLY A 151 15.11 18.65 10.79
CA GLY A 151 16.46 18.45 10.24
C GLY A 151 16.68 17.05 9.65
N ASP A 152 16.09 16.02 10.26
CA ASP A 152 16.10 14.65 9.73
C ASP A 152 15.18 14.53 8.51
N GLU A 153 14.04 15.24 8.50
CA GLU A 153 13.12 15.27 7.37
C GLU A 153 13.75 15.87 6.11
N ILE A 154 14.40 17.04 6.24
CA ILE A 154 15.20 17.61 5.15
C ILE A 154 16.26 16.62 4.64
N ALA A 155 16.87 15.85 5.54
CA ALA A 155 17.90 14.88 5.17
C ALA A 155 17.32 13.66 4.44
N ASN A 156 16.09 13.26 4.78
CA ASN A 156 15.37 12.13 4.17
C ASN A 156 14.57 12.56 2.93
N GLY A 157 14.35 13.86 2.73
CA GLY A 157 13.58 14.40 1.61
C GLY A 157 12.08 14.50 1.86
N THR A 158 11.67 14.44 3.13
CA THR A 158 10.28 14.62 3.57
C THR A 158 9.95 16.08 3.88
N ASP A 159 8.67 16.38 4.06
CA ASP A 159 8.15 17.73 4.29
C ASP A 159 7.89 17.99 5.79
N PRO A 160 8.64 18.89 6.45
CA PRO A 160 8.51 19.19 7.88
C PRO A 160 7.14 19.66 8.39
N LEU A 161 6.22 19.99 7.48
CA LEU A 161 4.87 20.42 7.82
C LEU A 161 3.80 19.39 7.46
N ASN A 162 4.20 18.21 6.95
CA ASN A 162 3.30 17.20 6.45
C ASN A 162 3.71 15.80 6.96
N PRO A 163 2.94 15.22 7.90
CA PRO A 163 3.35 14.01 8.60
C PRO A 163 3.33 12.72 7.74
N ASP A 164 2.93 12.83 6.47
CA ASP A 164 2.80 11.73 5.50
C ASP A 164 3.12 12.33 4.12
N THR A 165 4.42 12.32 3.77
CA THR A 165 4.98 13.06 2.64
C THR A 165 4.46 12.58 1.30
N ASP A 166 4.34 11.27 1.10
CA ASP A 166 3.87 10.69 -0.16
C ASP A 166 2.35 10.42 -0.19
N GLY A 167 1.69 10.51 0.97
CA GLY A 167 0.26 10.47 1.11
C GLY A 167 -0.31 9.06 1.10
N ASP A 168 0.47 8.03 1.43
CA ASP A 168 0.04 6.64 1.46
C ASP A 168 -0.71 6.23 2.74
N GLY A 169 -0.85 7.14 3.70
CA GLY A 169 -1.55 6.90 4.95
C GLY A 169 -0.66 6.39 6.10
N VAL A 170 0.63 6.14 5.87
CA VAL A 170 1.65 5.87 6.88
C VAL A 170 2.42 7.17 7.13
N THR A 171 2.76 7.47 8.37
CA THR A 171 3.51 8.70 8.66
C THR A 171 5.00 8.48 8.43
N ASP A 172 5.74 9.53 8.03
CA ASP A 172 7.16 9.41 7.68
C ASP A 172 7.98 8.80 8.85
N GLY A 173 7.64 9.16 10.08
CA GLY A 173 8.21 8.58 11.29
C GLY A 173 7.95 7.08 11.50
N ASP A 174 6.75 6.60 11.13
CA ASP A 174 6.40 5.18 11.22
C ASP A 174 7.11 4.38 10.10
N GLU A 175 7.25 4.96 8.91
CA GLU A 175 8.00 4.37 7.81
C GLU A 175 9.49 4.24 8.09
N ILE A 176 10.11 5.25 8.69
CA ILE A 176 11.50 5.16 9.16
C ILE A 176 11.67 4.02 10.18
N ILE A 177 10.67 3.77 11.02
CA ILE A 177 10.68 2.67 12.00
C ILE A 177 10.53 1.31 11.30
N ASP A 178 9.62 1.21 10.33
CA ASP A 178 9.34 0.00 9.57
C ASP A 178 10.44 -0.30 8.52
N GLY A 179 11.24 0.71 8.19
CA GLY A 179 12.36 0.63 7.25
C GLY A 179 11.94 0.75 5.79
N THR A 180 10.84 1.44 5.52
CA THR A 180 10.34 1.80 4.19
C THR A 180 10.84 3.20 3.77
N ASP A 181 10.55 3.63 2.53
CA ASP A 181 10.98 4.92 1.98
C ASP A 181 9.81 5.93 2.02
N PRO A 182 9.85 6.96 2.89
CA PRO A 182 8.74 7.90 3.06
C PRO A 182 8.40 8.82 1.89
N THR A 183 9.07 8.59 0.76
CA THR A 183 8.87 9.34 -0.47
C THR A 183 8.41 8.45 -1.63
N ASP A 184 8.28 7.14 -1.40
CA ASP A 184 7.78 6.17 -2.37
C ASP A 184 6.40 5.66 -1.95
N PRO A 185 5.30 6.16 -2.56
CA PRO A 185 3.92 5.86 -2.15
C PRO A 185 3.51 4.38 -2.31
N CYS A 186 4.38 3.54 -2.88
CA CYS A 186 4.18 2.11 -3.05
C CYS A 186 5.15 1.25 -2.23
N GLU A 187 5.98 1.85 -1.37
CA GLU A 187 6.86 1.15 -0.45
C GLU A 187 6.39 1.38 0.99
N PHE A 188 5.38 0.63 1.45
CA PHE A 188 4.85 0.80 2.80
C PHE A 188 4.36 -0.49 3.43
N VAL A 189 4.00 -0.42 4.71
CA VAL A 189 3.37 -1.52 5.43
C VAL A 189 1.88 -1.23 5.58
N VAL A 190 1.03 -2.00 4.89
CA VAL A 190 -0.43 -1.83 4.88
C VAL A 190 -1.03 -1.74 6.29
N THR A 191 -0.52 -2.52 7.25
CA THR A 191 -1.02 -2.50 8.63
C THR A 191 -0.60 -1.27 9.44
N SER A 192 0.31 -0.45 8.92
CA SER A 192 0.82 0.78 9.52
C SER A 192 0.08 2.03 9.02
N GLN A 193 -0.87 1.90 8.10
CA GLN A 193 -1.71 3.02 7.66
C GLN A 193 -2.59 3.51 8.82
N THR A 194 -2.27 4.69 9.36
CA THR A 194 -2.98 5.29 10.51
C THR A 194 -3.57 6.66 10.22
N VAL A 195 -3.17 7.29 9.11
CA VAL A 195 -3.70 8.58 8.64
C VAL A 195 -4.45 8.42 7.31
N PRO A 196 -5.30 9.39 6.92
CA PRO A 196 -6.06 9.29 5.67
C PRO A 196 -5.14 9.39 4.44
N THR A 197 -5.32 8.47 3.48
CA THR A 197 -4.60 8.49 2.21
C THR A 197 -4.94 9.72 1.36
N SER A 198 -3.97 10.17 0.57
CA SER A 198 -4.12 11.28 -0.37
C SER A 198 -4.91 10.88 -1.61
N THR A 199 -5.49 11.84 -2.33
CA THR A 199 -6.15 11.55 -3.61
C THR A 199 -5.16 11.13 -4.68
N VAL A 200 -3.89 11.55 -4.57
CA VAL A 200 -2.84 11.17 -5.53
C VAL A 200 -2.53 9.70 -5.35
N TRP A 201 -2.33 9.26 -4.12
CA TRP A 201 -2.11 7.85 -3.78
C TRP A 201 -3.30 6.96 -4.17
N ASN A 202 -4.54 7.40 -3.89
CA ASN A 202 -5.73 6.63 -4.25
C ASN A 202 -5.90 6.40 -5.77
N ASP A 203 -5.33 7.26 -6.62
CA ASP A 203 -5.35 7.14 -8.08
C ASP A 203 -4.16 6.33 -8.64
N LEU A 204 -3.20 5.92 -7.80
CA LEU A 204 -2.10 5.02 -8.16
C LEU A 204 -2.57 3.56 -8.22
N ASP A 205 -1.73 2.72 -8.80
CA ASP A 205 -1.88 1.28 -8.96
C ASP A 205 -0.49 0.71 -8.65
N CYS A 206 -0.26 0.37 -7.38
CA CYS A 206 1.09 0.09 -6.86
C CYS A 206 1.62 -1.28 -7.29
N ASP A 207 0.76 -2.29 -7.36
CA ASP A 207 1.14 -3.64 -7.77
C ASP A 207 0.99 -3.91 -9.28
N ASN A 208 0.37 -2.97 -10.02
CA ASN A 208 0.18 -2.98 -11.47
C ASN A 208 -0.76 -4.08 -11.98
N ASP A 209 -1.77 -4.43 -11.19
CA ASP A 209 -2.78 -5.41 -11.55
C ASP A 209 -3.95 -4.79 -12.37
N GLY A 210 -4.00 -3.45 -12.42
CA GLY A 210 -5.01 -2.68 -13.14
C GLY A 210 -6.16 -2.13 -12.28
N VAL A 211 -6.11 -2.33 -10.96
CA VAL A 211 -6.97 -1.72 -9.96
C VAL A 211 -6.21 -0.57 -9.29
N THR A 212 -6.91 0.51 -8.97
CA THR A 212 -6.27 1.63 -8.25
C THR A 212 -6.31 1.36 -6.75
N ASN A 213 -5.30 1.79 -6.01
CA ASN A 213 -5.21 1.64 -4.55
C ASN A 213 -6.50 2.05 -3.81
N GLY A 214 -7.16 3.13 -4.26
CA GLY A 214 -8.42 3.59 -3.66
C GLY A 214 -9.61 2.66 -3.92
N ASP A 215 -9.65 2.01 -5.08
CA ASP A 215 -10.65 0.98 -5.42
C ASP A 215 -10.33 -0.33 -4.68
N GLU A 216 -9.06 -0.65 -4.48
CA GLU A 216 -8.64 -1.82 -3.71
C GLU A 216 -9.04 -1.74 -2.24
N ILE A 217 -8.77 -0.60 -1.58
CA ILE A 217 -9.26 -0.34 -0.22
C ILE A 217 -10.79 -0.48 -0.15
N ALA A 218 -11.50 -0.03 -1.19
CA ALA A 218 -12.97 -0.11 -1.22
C ALA A 218 -13.49 -1.54 -1.41
N ASN A 219 -12.75 -2.38 -2.15
CA ASN A 219 -13.06 -3.77 -2.42
C ASN A 219 -12.52 -4.72 -1.33
N GLY A 220 -11.59 -4.26 -0.50
CA GLY A 220 -10.97 -5.05 0.57
C GLY A 220 -9.75 -5.84 0.12
N THR A 221 -9.15 -5.48 -1.02
CA THR A 221 -7.91 -6.04 -1.55
C THR A 221 -6.68 -5.28 -1.04
N ASP A 222 -5.50 -5.86 -1.25
CA ASP A 222 -4.20 -5.32 -0.78
C ASP A 222 -3.48 -4.55 -1.91
N PRO A 223 -3.30 -3.22 -1.79
CA PRO A 223 -2.68 -2.38 -2.82
C PRO A 223 -1.25 -2.72 -3.24
N LEU A 224 -0.58 -3.61 -2.49
CA LEU A 224 0.78 -4.05 -2.77
C LEU A 224 0.83 -5.50 -3.27
N ASN A 225 -0.30 -6.16 -3.41
CA ASN A 225 -0.39 -7.57 -3.76
C ASN A 225 -1.43 -7.82 -4.86
N PRO A 226 -0.99 -8.12 -6.09
CA PRO A 226 -1.86 -8.17 -7.26
C PRO A 226 -2.85 -9.35 -7.28
N ASP A 227 -2.80 -10.23 -6.29
CA ASP A 227 -3.62 -11.44 -6.13
C ASP A 227 -3.85 -11.63 -4.61
N THR A 228 -4.89 -10.98 -4.10
CA THR A 228 -5.14 -10.79 -2.67
C THR A 228 -5.38 -12.11 -1.94
N ASP A 229 -6.15 -13.03 -2.53
CA ASP A 229 -6.46 -14.31 -1.91
C ASP A 229 -5.50 -15.45 -2.31
N GLY A 230 -4.68 -15.21 -3.33
CA GLY A 230 -3.59 -16.07 -3.75
C GLY A 230 -4.04 -17.23 -4.63
N ASP A 231 -5.18 -17.14 -5.30
CA ASP A 231 -5.70 -18.19 -6.17
C ASP A 231 -5.06 -18.23 -7.56
N GLY A 232 -4.20 -17.27 -7.89
CA GLY A 232 -3.50 -17.18 -9.17
C GLY A 232 -4.18 -16.29 -10.21
N VAL A 233 -5.35 -15.74 -9.93
CA VAL A 233 -6.03 -14.68 -10.71
C VAL A 233 -5.73 -13.35 -10.04
N THR A 234 -5.49 -12.30 -10.83
CA THR A 234 -5.24 -10.98 -10.24
C THR A 234 -6.55 -10.27 -9.88
N ASP A 235 -6.54 -9.43 -8.85
CA ASP A 235 -7.76 -8.76 -8.36
C ASP A 235 -8.46 -7.97 -9.50
N GLY A 236 -7.68 -7.34 -10.37
CA GLY A 236 -8.15 -6.68 -11.58
C GLY A 236 -8.81 -7.59 -12.61
N ASP A 237 -8.31 -8.82 -12.80
CA ASP A 237 -8.90 -9.79 -13.72
C ASP A 237 -10.20 -10.37 -13.13
N GLU A 238 -10.26 -10.56 -11.82
CA GLU A 238 -11.45 -10.99 -11.11
C GLU A 238 -12.59 -9.96 -11.14
N ILE A 239 -12.26 -8.68 -10.97
CA ILE A 239 -13.23 -7.60 -11.15
C ILE A 239 -13.80 -7.59 -12.58
N ILE A 240 -12.98 -7.93 -13.59
CA ILE A 240 -13.40 -8.04 -14.99
C ILE A 240 -14.32 -9.26 -15.19
N ASP A 241 -13.95 -10.40 -14.61
CA ASP A 241 -14.71 -11.66 -14.71
C ASP A 241 -15.96 -11.67 -13.82
N GLY A 242 -16.03 -10.76 -12.85
CA GLY A 242 -17.14 -10.58 -11.92
C GLY A 242 -17.13 -11.55 -10.74
N THR A 243 -15.93 -12.01 -10.35
CA THR A 243 -15.68 -12.82 -9.16
C THR A 243 -15.29 -11.95 -7.95
N ASP A 244 -15.12 -12.54 -6.77
CA ASP A 244 -14.79 -11.83 -5.51
C ASP A 244 -13.28 -11.98 -5.23
N PRO A 245 -12.48 -10.91 -5.34
CA PRO A 245 -11.01 -10.98 -5.17
C PRO A 245 -10.49 -11.34 -3.77
N THR A 246 -11.40 -11.64 -2.87
CA THR A 246 -11.10 -12.02 -1.49
C THR A 246 -11.58 -13.41 -1.12
N ASP A 247 -12.25 -14.11 -2.06
CA ASP A 247 -12.71 -15.48 -1.89
C ASP A 247 -11.89 -16.44 -2.77
N PRO A 248 -10.93 -17.18 -2.19
CA PRO A 248 -9.99 -18.04 -2.93
C PRO A 248 -10.63 -19.20 -3.70
N CYS A 249 -11.95 -19.39 -3.57
CA CYS A 249 -12.71 -20.42 -4.26
C CYS A 249 -13.76 -19.84 -5.23
N GLU A 250 -13.82 -18.53 -5.41
CA GLU A 250 -14.68 -17.86 -6.38
C GLU A 250 -13.82 -17.29 -7.50
N PHE A 251 -13.39 -18.10 -8.47
CA PHE A 251 -12.55 -17.63 -9.57
C PHE A 251 -12.82 -18.35 -10.90
N VAL A 252 -12.17 -17.87 -11.96
CA VAL A 252 -12.18 -18.52 -13.27
C VAL A 252 -10.85 -19.21 -13.51
N VAL A 253 -10.84 -20.55 -13.51
CA VAL A 253 -9.62 -21.37 -13.70
C VAL A 253 -8.79 -20.95 -14.93
N ALA A 254 -9.46 -20.57 -16.02
CA ALA A 254 -8.79 -20.14 -17.25
C ALA A 254 -8.09 -18.76 -17.15
N SER A 255 -8.41 -17.98 -16.11
CA SER A 255 -7.88 -16.65 -15.83
C SER A 255 -6.69 -16.68 -14.86
N GLN A 256 -6.29 -17.85 -14.37
CA GLN A 256 -5.07 -17.98 -13.56
C GLN A 256 -3.83 -17.63 -14.39
N THR A 257 -3.20 -16.50 -14.10
CA THR A 257 -2.02 -15.99 -14.81
C THR A 257 -0.79 -15.76 -13.92
N VAL A 258 -0.98 -15.76 -12.60
CA VAL A 258 0.09 -15.63 -11.60
C VAL A 258 0.24 -16.89 -10.75
N PRO A 259 1.36 -17.09 -10.04
CA PRO A 259 1.56 -18.28 -9.23
C PRO A 259 0.64 -18.30 -8.01
N THR A 260 -0.03 -19.43 -7.77
CA THR A 260 -0.89 -19.62 -6.60
C THR A 260 -0.10 -19.64 -5.29
N SER A 261 -0.74 -19.19 -4.21
CA SER A 261 -0.18 -19.15 -2.87
C SER A 261 -0.15 -20.53 -2.22
N THR A 262 0.71 -20.73 -1.22
CA THR A 262 0.69 -22.00 -0.45
C THR A 262 -0.58 -22.17 0.37
N VAL A 263 -1.22 -21.06 0.78
CA VAL A 263 -2.47 -21.09 1.53
C VAL A 263 -3.58 -21.63 0.63
N TRP A 264 -3.67 -21.10 -0.59
CA TRP A 264 -4.61 -21.58 -1.60
C TRP A 264 -4.37 -23.04 -1.98
N ASN A 265 -3.12 -23.44 -2.21
CA ASN A 265 -2.79 -24.83 -2.57
C ASN A 265 -3.19 -25.86 -1.50
N ASP A 266 -3.27 -25.46 -0.22
CA ASP A 266 -3.69 -26.32 0.90
C ASP A 266 -5.22 -26.30 1.14
N LEU A 267 -5.97 -25.46 0.42
CA LEU A 267 -7.44 -25.46 0.42
C LEU A 267 -8.01 -26.60 -0.42
N ASP A 268 -9.31 -26.84 -0.25
CA ASP A 268 -10.13 -27.83 -0.96
C ASP A 268 -11.45 -27.11 -1.28
N CYS A 269 -11.51 -26.49 -2.46
CA CYS A 269 -12.56 -25.53 -2.78
C CYS A 269 -13.90 -26.20 -3.10
N ASP A 270 -13.89 -27.36 -3.75
CA ASP A 270 -15.10 -28.11 -4.08
C ASP A 270 -15.51 -29.15 -3.03
N ASN A 271 -14.67 -29.38 -2.02
CA ASN A 271 -14.88 -30.25 -0.87
C ASN A 271 -14.97 -31.75 -1.23
N ASP A 272 -14.23 -32.17 -2.24
CA ASP A 272 -14.17 -33.57 -2.68
C ASP A 272 -13.11 -34.39 -1.91
N GLY A 273 -12.24 -33.72 -1.15
CA GLY A 273 -11.20 -34.31 -0.33
C GLY A 273 -9.80 -34.27 -0.95
N VAL A 274 -9.62 -33.67 -2.12
CA VAL A 274 -8.34 -33.33 -2.75
C VAL A 274 -8.07 -31.85 -2.50
N THR A 275 -6.81 -31.49 -2.30
CA THR A 275 -6.45 -30.07 -2.16
C THR A 275 -6.20 -29.45 -3.53
N ASN A 276 -6.50 -28.17 -3.71
CA ASN A 276 -6.32 -27.43 -4.96
C ASN A 276 -4.92 -27.64 -5.58
N GLY A 277 -3.86 -27.67 -4.76
CA GLY A 277 -2.49 -27.90 -5.23
C GLY A 277 -2.23 -29.33 -5.74
N ASP A 278 -2.90 -30.32 -5.15
CA ASP A 278 -2.85 -31.72 -5.60
C ASP A 278 -3.70 -31.90 -6.87
N GLU A 279 -4.80 -31.16 -7.00
CA GLU A 279 -5.64 -31.16 -8.20
C GLU A 279 -4.91 -30.60 -9.41
N ILE A 280 -4.26 -29.43 -9.27
CA ILE A 280 -3.38 -28.89 -10.32
C ILE A 280 -2.30 -29.90 -10.71
N ALA A 281 -1.75 -30.64 -9.75
CA ALA A 281 -0.70 -31.62 -10.00
C ALA A 281 -1.22 -32.87 -10.73
N ASN A 282 -2.46 -33.27 -10.48
CA ASN A 282 -3.13 -34.41 -11.08
C ASN A 282 -3.87 -34.05 -12.39
N GLY A 283 -4.08 -32.77 -12.66
CA GLY A 283 -4.77 -32.27 -13.84
C GLY A 283 -6.29 -32.19 -13.69
N THR A 284 -6.80 -32.20 -12.45
CA THR A 284 -8.21 -32.00 -12.12
C THR A 284 -8.54 -30.53 -11.88
N ASP A 285 -9.82 -30.20 -11.82
CA ASP A 285 -10.34 -28.83 -11.70
C ASP A 285 -10.70 -28.50 -10.24
N PRO A 286 -9.98 -27.57 -9.56
CA PRO A 286 -10.20 -27.23 -8.15
C PRO A 286 -11.59 -26.73 -7.74
N LEU A 287 -12.44 -26.42 -8.71
CA LEU A 287 -13.81 -25.96 -8.48
C LEU A 287 -14.86 -27.01 -8.87
N ASN A 288 -14.44 -28.20 -9.30
CA ASN A 288 -15.32 -29.23 -9.80
C ASN A 288 -14.98 -30.62 -9.23
N PRO A 289 -15.82 -31.15 -8.32
CA PRO A 289 -15.48 -32.35 -7.55
C PRO A 289 -15.50 -33.66 -8.35
N ASP A 290 -15.76 -33.61 -9.65
CA ASP A 290 -15.86 -34.72 -10.60
C ASP A 290 -15.42 -34.20 -11.97
N THR A 291 -14.10 -34.24 -12.20
CA THR A 291 -13.45 -33.56 -13.33
C THR A 291 -13.89 -34.11 -14.69
N ASP A 292 -14.03 -35.43 -14.81
CA ASP A 292 -14.40 -36.07 -16.08
C ASP A 292 -15.90 -36.34 -16.23
N GLY A 293 -16.67 -36.17 -15.14
CA GLY A 293 -18.11 -36.21 -15.12
C GLY A 293 -18.69 -37.62 -15.09
N ASP A 294 -17.95 -38.61 -14.62
CA ASP A 294 -18.41 -40.00 -14.51
C ASP A 294 -19.24 -40.29 -13.26
N GLY A 295 -19.37 -39.31 -12.36
CA GLY A 295 -20.14 -39.41 -11.13
C GLY A 295 -19.37 -39.93 -9.91
N VAL A 296 -18.09 -40.25 -10.04
CA VAL A 296 -17.15 -40.47 -8.93
C VAL A 296 -16.41 -39.16 -8.66
N THR A 297 -16.06 -38.87 -7.40
CA THR A 297 -15.27 -37.68 -7.13
C THR A 297 -13.79 -37.92 -7.35
N ASP A 298 -13.04 -36.89 -7.73
CA ASP A 298 -11.60 -37.01 -7.98
C ASP A 298 -10.87 -37.59 -6.75
N GLY A 299 -11.31 -37.19 -5.55
CA GLY A 299 -10.83 -37.73 -4.28
C GLY A 299 -11.15 -39.22 -4.05
N ASP A 300 -12.33 -39.69 -4.44
CA ASP A 300 -12.68 -41.11 -4.32
C ASP A 300 -11.89 -41.95 -5.34
N GLU A 301 -11.64 -41.42 -6.52
CA GLU A 301 -10.82 -42.05 -7.55
C GLU A 301 -9.35 -42.19 -7.16
N ILE A 302 -8.77 -41.15 -6.54
CA ILE A 302 -7.41 -41.24 -5.97
C ILE A 302 -7.33 -42.32 -4.89
N ILE A 303 -8.40 -42.50 -4.09
CA ILE A 303 -8.49 -43.55 -3.05
C ILE A 303 -8.59 -44.93 -3.70
N ASP A 304 -9.41 -45.07 -4.73
CA ASP A 304 -9.63 -46.32 -5.46
C ASP A 304 -8.46 -46.67 -6.41
N GLY A 305 -7.61 -45.70 -6.72
CA GLY A 305 -6.44 -45.82 -7.58
C GLY A 305 -6.77 -45.78 -9.07
N THR A 306 -7.86 -45.10 -9.44
CA THR A 306 -8.26 -44.81 -10.81
C THR A 306 -7.73 -43.44 -11.28
N ASP A 307 -7.94 -43.07 -12.54
CA ASP A 307 -7.46 -41.81 -13.13
C ASP A 307 -8.60 -40.79 -13.20
N PRO A 308 -8.60 -39.73 -12.37
CA PRO A 308 -9.69 -38.74 -12.31
C PRO A 308 -9.96 -37.92 -13.57
N THR A 309 -9.21 -38.18 -14.63
CA THR A 309 -9.33 -37.49 -15.91
C THR A 309 -9.73 -38.44 -17.04
N ASP A 310 -9.88 -39.74 -16.76
CA ASP A 310 -10.33 -40.75 -17.71
C ASP A 310 -11.75 -41.25 -17.35
N PRO A 311 -12.79 -40.77 -18.07
CA PRO A 311 -14.19 -41.06 -17.74
C PRO A 311 -14.60 -42.54 -17.86
N CYS A 312 -13.68 -43.42 -18.30
CA CYS A 312 -13.88 -44.86 -18.41
C CYS A 312 -12.99 -45.67 -17.45
N GLU A 313 -12.20 -45.03 -16.59
CA GLU A 313 -11.40 -45.67 -15.56
C GLU A 313 -11.98 -45.33 -14.19
N PHE A 314 -13.01 -46.05 -13.74
CA PHE A 314 -13.64 -45.77 -12.44
C PHE A 314 -14.19 -47.02 -11.75
N VAL A 315 -14.67 -46.85 -10.51
CA VAL A 315 -15.36 -47.90 -9.76
C VAL A 315 -16.85 -47.60 -9.72
N VAL A 316 -17.67 -48.41 -10.41
CA VAL A 316 -19.14 -48.25 -10.47
C VAL A 316 -19.79 -48.13 -9.08
N ALA A 317 -19.26 -48.80 -8.06
CA ALA A 317 -19.79 -48.73 -6.70
C ALA A 317 -19.50 -47.41 -5.97
N SER A 318 -18.56 -46.61 -6.47
CA SER A 318 -18.12 -45.32 -5.94
C SER A 318 -18.83 -44.13 -6.62
N GLN A 319 -19.67 -44.37 -7.63
CA GLN A 319 -20.50 -43.32 -8.23
C GLN A 319 -21.51 -42.78 -7.22
N THR A 320 -21.29 -41.56 -6.73
CA THR A 320 -22.14 -40.87 -5.76
C THR A 320 -22.75 -39.57 -6.28
N LEU A 321 -22.21 -39.03 -7.37
CA LEU A 321 -22.66 -37.83 -8.05
C LEU A 321 -23.47 -38.15 -9.32
N PRO A 322 -24.25 -37.19 -9.85
CA PRO A 322 -24.89 -37.34 -11.14
C PRO A 322 -23.86 -37.30 -12.28
N THR A 323 -23.94 -38.25 -13.19
CA THR A 323 -23.09 -38.29 -14.39
C THR A 323 -23.37 -37.14 -15.35
N SER A 324 -22.33 -36.69 -16.06
CA SER A 324 -22.41 -35.65 -17.06
C SER A 324 -23.07 -36.14 -18.35
N THR A 325 -23.60 -35.22 -19.17
CA THR A 325 -24.12 -35.60 -20.49
C THR A 325 -23.03 -36.11 -21.44
N VAL A 326 -21.80 -35.64 -21.26
CA VAL A 326 -20.66 -36.08 -22.08
C VAL A 326 -20.35 -37.52 -21.77
N TRP A 327 -20.27 -37.87 -20.48
CA TRP A 327 -20.07 -39.24 -20.02
C TRP A 327 -21.20 -40.17 -20.47
N ASN A 328 -22.47 -39.74 -20.34
CA ASN A 328 -23.61 -40.56 -20.75
C ASN A 328 -23.64 -40.91 -22.25
N ASP A 329 -23.00 -40.11 -23.10
CA ASP A 329 -22.90 -40.33 -24.55
C ASP A 329 -21.66 -41.20 -24.94
N LEU A 330 -20.76 -41.50 -24.00
CA LEU A 330 -19.62 -42.41 -24.19
C LEU A 330 -20.05 -43.88 -24.19
N ASP A 331 -19.18 -44.74 -24.68
CA ASP A 331 -19.30 -46.20 -24.74
C ASP A 331 -17.95 -46.75 -24.27
N CYS A 332 -17.83 -46.98 -22.96
CA CYS A 332 -16.55 -47.23 -22.31
C CYS A 332 -16.00 -48.63 -22.59
N ASP A 333 -16.86 -49.63 -22.68
CA ASP A 333 -16.46 -51.01 -22.96
C ASP A 333 -16.46 -51.37 -24.46
N ASN A 334 -16.95 -50.46 -25.31
CA ASN A 334 -16.99 -50.54 -26.77
C ASN A 334 -17.89 -51.67 -27.30
N ASP A 335 -18.99 -51.96 -26.61
CA ASP A 335 -19.95 -52.98 -26.98
C ASP A 335 -21.07 -52.45 -27.92
N GLY A 336 -21.14 -51.12 -28.07
CA GLY A 336 -22.09 -50.42 -28.93
C GLY A 336 -23.31 -49.83 -28.20
N VAL A 337 -23.36 -49.91 -26.87
CA VAL A 337 -24.32 -49.22 -26.00
C VAL A 337 -23.62 -48.04 -25.33
N SER A 338 -24.30 -46.92 -25.19
CA SER A 338 -23.73 -45.79 -24.45
C SER A 338 -23.92 -45.97 -22.95
N ASN A 339 -22.99 -45.49 -22.14
CA ASN A 339 -23.04 -45.56 -20.67
C ASN A 339 -24.40 -45.13 -20.08
N GLY A 340 -25.01 -44.07 -20.64
CA GLY A 340 -26.33 -43.60 -20.19
C GLY A 340 -27.48 -44.55 -20.51
N ASP A 341 -27.40 -45.27 -21.63
CA ASP A 341 -28.36 -46.33 -22.01
C ASP A 341 -28.13 -47.58 -21.16
N GLU A 342 -26.89 -47.88 -20.79
CA GLU A 342 -26.55 -49.00 -19.91
C GLU A 342 -27.10 -48.81 -18.50
N ILE A 343 -26.89 -47.64 -17.90
CA ILE A 343 -27.52 -47.28 -16.62
C ILE A 343 -29.05 -47.41 -16.71
N ALA A 344 -29.65 -47.01 -17.84
CA ALA A 344 -31.10 -47.07 -18.02
C ALA A 344 -31.61 -48.52 -18.16
N ASN A 345 -30.82 -49.40 -18.76
CA ASN A 345 -31.12 -50.82 -18.96
C ASN A 345 -30.70 -51.71 -17.78
N GLY A 346 -29.87 -51.18 -16.86
CA GLY A 346 -29.35 -51.91 -15.70
C GLY A 346 -28.12 -52.76 -16.00
N THR A 347 -27.40 -52.45 -17.08
CA THR A 347 -26.11 -53.05 -17.44
C THR A 347 -24.94 -52.25 -16.87
N ASP A 348 -23.73 -52.84 -16.90
CA ASP A 348 -22.52 -52.28 -16.33
C ASP A 348 -21.66 -51.58 -17.40
N PRO A 349 -21.48 -50.24 -17.34
CA PRO A 349 -20.78 -49.47 -18.38
C PRO A 349 -19.31 -49.83 -18.65
N LEU A 350 -18.71 -50.66 -17.80
CA LEU A 350 -17.33 -51.12 -17.94
C LEU A 350 -17.24 -52.59 -18.34
N ASN A 351 -18.38 -53.26 -18.56
CA ASN A 351 -18.43 -54.69 -18.84
C ASN A 351 -19.33 -55.02 -20.04
N PRO A 352 -18.74 -55.39 -21.18
CA PRO A 352 -19.47 -55.55 -22.44
C PRO A 352 -20.40 -56.76 -22.50
N ASP A 353 -20.52 -57.53 -21.42
CA ASP A 353 -21.37 -58.72 -21.26
C ASP A 353 -21.75 -58.82 -19.78
N THR A 354 -22.81 -58.07 -19.41
CA THR A 354 -23.21 -57.83 -18.02
C THR A 354 -23.55 -59.12 -17.28
N ASP A 355 -24.28 -60.03 -17.92
CA ASP A 355 -24.71 -61.27 -17.31
C ASP A 355 -23.75 -62.46 -17.53
N GLY A 356 -22.77 -62.27 -18.42
CA GLY A 356 -21.67 -63.18 -18.67
C GLY A 356 -22.06 -64.38 -19.53
N ASP A 357 -23.09 -64.28 -20.35
CA ASP A 357 -23.57 -65.36 -21.19
C ASP A 357 -22.81 -65.52 -22.53
N GLY A 358 -21.90 -64.61 -22.82
CA GLY A 358 -21.08 -64.60 -24.04
C GLY A 358 -21.64 -63.77 -25.19
N VAL A 359 -22.81 -63.15 -25.06
CA VAL A 359 -23.37 -62.13 -25.97
C VAL A 359 -23.10 -60.75 -25.34
N THR A 360 -22.80 -59.74 -26.16
CA THR A 360 -22.62 -58.39 -25.60
C THR A 360 -23.95 -57.70 -25.38
N ASP A 361 -24.03 -56.79 -24.40
CA ASP A 361 -25.27 -56.10 -24.06
C ASP A 361 -25.86 -55.37 -25.29
N GLY A 362 -24.99 -54.79 -26.13
CA GLY A 362 -25.36 -54.19 -27.42
C GLY A 362 -25.91 -55.17 -28.45
N ASP A 363 -25.36 -56.38 -28.56
CA ASP A 363 -25.88 -57.42 -29.46
C ASP A 363 -27.24 -57.93 -28.96
N GLU A 364 -27.44 -58.00 -27.66
CA GLU A 364 -28.71 -58.38 -27.03
C GLU A 364 -29.81 -57.36 -27.25
N ILE A 365 -29.51 -56.07 -27.14
CA ILE A 365 -30.45 -54.99 -27.48
C ILE A 365 -30.86 -55.06 -28.96
N ILE A 366 -29.92 -55.41 -29.86
CA ILE A 366 -30.19 -55.60 -31.29
C ILE A 366 -31.09 -56.82 -31.54
N ASP A 367 -30.81 -57.93 -30.85
CA ASP A 367 -31.56 -59.18 -30.95
C ASP A 367 -32.91 -59.14 -30.20
N GLY A 368 -33.08 -58.16 -29.31
CA GLY A 368 -34.27 -57.96 -28.49
C GLY A 368 -34.37 -58.91 -27.31
N THR A 369 -33.22 -59.36 -26.78
CA THR A 369 -33.09 -60.12 -25.53
C THR A 369 -32.86 -59.18 -24.32
N ASP A 370 -32.84 -59.73 -23.11
CA ASP A 370 -32.65 -58.95 -21.86
C ASP A 370 -31.18 -59.08 -21.41
N PRO A 371 -30.37 -57.99 -21.51
CA PRO A 371 -28.94 -58.01 -21.17
C PRO A 371 -28.57 -58.35 -19.72
N THR A 372 -29.58 -58.57 -18.89
CA THR A 372 -29.42 -58.89 -17.47
C THR A 372 -29.93 -60.28 -17.11
N ASP A 373 -30.48 -61.02 -18.08
CA ASP A 373 -30.96 -62.40 -17.92
C ASP A 373 -30.07 -63.40 -18.67
N PRO A 374 -29.14 -64.10 -17.96
CA PRO A 374 -28.16 -65.01 -18.57
C PRO A 374 -28.76 -66.24 -19.25
N CYS A 375 -30.09 -66.41 -19.21
CA CYS A 375 -30.82 -67.48 -19.86
C CYS A 375 -31.70 -67.02 -21.04
N GLU A 376 -31.71 -65.72 -21.38
CA GLU A 376 -32.44 -65.15 -22.50
C GLU A 376 -31.47 -64.68 -23.60
N PHE A 377 -31.02 -65.58 -24.48
CA PHE A 377 -29.98 -65.22 -25.46
C PHE A 377 -30.07 -65.91 -26.82
N VAL A 378 -29.34 -65.36 -27.79
CA VAL A 378 -29.20 -65.93 -29.13
C VAL A 378 -27.85 -66.63 -29.27
N VAL A 379 -27.86 -67.97 -29.29
CA VAL A 379 -26.65 -68.82 -29.43
C VAL A 379 -25.71 -68.42 -30.58
N ALA A 380 -26.25 -67.84 -31.66
CA ALA A 380 -25.44 -67.41 -32.82
C ALA A 380 -24.67 -66.10 -32.58
N SER A 381 -25.07 -65.33 -31.56
CA SER A 381 -24.54 -64.01 -31.19
C SER A 381 -23.54 -64.11 -30.03
N GLN A 382 -23.29 -65.32 -29.49
CA GLN A 382 -22.23 -65.55 -28.51
C GLN A 382 -20.84 -65.35 -29.14
N THR A 383 -20.26 -64.17 -28.97
CA THR A 383 -18.99 -63.76 -29.57
C THR A 383 -17.88 -63.52 -28.56
N VAL A 384 -18.21 -63.39 -27.27
CA VAL A 384 -17.28 -63.20 -26.16
C VAL A 384 -17.25 -64.42 -25.21
N PRO A 385 -16.23 -64.56 -24.34
CA PRO A 385 -16.13 -65.70 -23.43
C PRO A 385 -17.18 -65.67 -22.32
N THR A 386 -17.86 -66.80 -22.08
CA THR A 386 -18.84 -66.92 -20.99
C THR A 386 -18.19 -66.87 -19.60
N SER A 387 -18.93 -66.34 -18.62
CA SER A 387 -18.53 -66.28 -17.22
C SER A 387 -18.64 -67.64 -16.52
N THR A 388 -17.90 -67.81 -15.43
CA THR A 388 -18.05 -69.03 -14.61
C THR A 388 -19.42 -69.14 -13.94
N VAL A 389 -20.07 -67.99 -13.70
CA VAL A 389 -21.41 -67.94 -13.10
C VAL A 389 -22.42 -68.52 -14.09
N TRP A 390 -22.35 -68.08 -15.35
CA TRP A 390 -23.19 -68.61 -16.42
C TRP A 390 -23.00 -70.12 -16.64
N ASN A 391 -21.74 -70.58 -16.65
CA ASN A 391 -21.43 -72.01 -16.83
C ASN A 391 -21.96 -72.91 -15.70
N ASP A 392 -22.27 -72.35 -14.53
CA ASP A 392 -22.84 -73.09 -13.38
C ASP A 392 -24.40 -73.05 -13.37
N LEU A 393 -25.02 -72.26 -14.25
CA LEU A 393 -26.48 -72.22 -14.42
C LEU A 393 -26.99 -73.42 -15.22
N ASP A 394 -28.29 -73.70 -15.08
CA ASP A 394 -29.04 -74.72 -15.84
C ASP A 394 -30.27 -74.01 -16.43
N CYS A 395 -30.05 -73.29 -17.55
CA CYS A 395 -31.06 -72.41 -18.14
C CYS A 395 -32.27 -73.17 -18.69
N ASP A 396 -32.08 -74.41 -19.17
CA ASP A 396 -33.17 -75.23 -19.71
C ASP A 396 -33.84 -76.16 -18.67
N ASN A 397 -33.32 -76.17 -17.44
CA ASN A 397 -33.76 -76.98 -16.31
C ASN A 397 -33.74 -78.50 -16.60
N ASP A 398 -32.79 -78.97 -17.42
CA ASP A 398 -32.64 -80.39 -17.77
C ASP A 398 -31.76 -81.17 -16.77
N GLY A 399 -31.11 -80.46 -15.84
CA GLY A 399 -30.22 -81.00 -14.82
C GLY A 399 -28.76 -81.09 -15.25
N VAL A 400 -28.39 -80.52 -16.40
CA VAL A 400 -27.02 -80.31 -16.89
C VAL A 400 -26.77 -78.81 -16.90
N THR A 401 -25.63 -78.39 -16.38
CA THR A 401 -25.24 -76.98 -16.44
C THR A 401 -24.88 -76.59 -17.89
N ASN A 402 -24.93 -75.30 -18.19
CA ASN A 402 -24.72 -74.72 -19.52
C ASN A 402 -23.43 -75.19 -20.23
#